data_AF-A0A0J7KBB2-F1
#
_entry.id   AF-A0A0J7KBB2-F1
#
_cell.length_a   1.000
_cell.length_b   1.000
_cell.length_c   1.000
_cell.angle_alpha   90.00
_cell.angle_beta   90.00
_cell.angle_gamma   90.00
#
_symmetry.space_group_name_H-M   'P 1'
#
loop_
_entity.id
_entity.type
_entity.pdbx_description
1 polymer ?
#
loop_
_entity_poly.entity_id
_entity_poly.type
_entity_poly.pdbx_seq_one_letter_code
_entity_poly.pdbx_strand_id
1 'polypeptide(L)' 'MDRYYLATSKRDSAVQHLYRVSLLDMDHKSVCLTCNIVREKDGSRCLYNSATFSTDNSHYVLTCAGPGVPDISIYNE' A
#
# COMPACT_ATOMS: atom_id res chain seq x y z
N MET A 1 -1.56 -17.91 -1.18
CA MET A 1 -2.86 -17.23 -1.07
C MET A 1 -2.61 -16.05 -0.19
N ASP A 2 -2.77 -14.86 -0.76
CA ASP A 2 -2.25 -13.67 -0.14
C ASP A 2 -3.40 -12.84 0.43
N ARG A 3 -3.12 -12.17 1.55
CA ARG A 3 -4.07 -11.26 2.19
C ARG A 3 -3.48 -9.86 2.19
N TYR A 4 -4.33 -8.91 1.82
CA TYR A 4 -3.99 -7.49 1.76
C TYR A 4 -4.71 -6.76 2.88
N TYR A 5 -4.01 -5.82 3.51
CA TYR A 5 -4.59 -5.02 4.59
C TYR A 5 -3.93 -3.65 4.69
N LEU A 6 -4.70 -2.68 5.18
CA LEU A 6 -4.21 -1.36 5.54
C LEU A 6 -3.84 -1.32 7.01
N ALA A 7 -2.68 -0.76 7.34
CA ALA A 7 -2.25 -0.59 8.71
C ALA A 7 -1.35 0.63 8.86
N THR A 8 -1.20 1.08 10.10
CA THR A 8 -0.15 2.03 10.48
C THR A 8 1.20 1.33 10.57
N SER A 9 2.29 2.08 10.49
CA SER A 9 3.61 1.51 10.71
C SER A 9 3.86 1.28 12.22
N LYS A 10 4.82 0.42 12.56
CA LYS A 10 5.19 0.17 13.97
C LYS A 10 5.72 1.42 14.71
N ARG A 11 6.27 2.38 13.97
CA ARG A 11 6.98 3.54 14.53
C ARG A 11 6.22 4.86 14.38
N ASP A 12 5.17 4.87 13.57
CA ASP A 12 4.42 6.06 13.22
C ASP A 12 2.95 5.70 13.01
N SER A 13 2.08 6.22 13.88
CA SER A 13 0.63 6.01 13.85
C SER A 13 -0.10 7.01 12.94
N ALA A 14 0.58 8.05 12.44
CA ALA A 14 -0.01 9.03 11.54
C ALA A 14 0.00 8.56 10.07
N VAL A 15 0.75 7.50 9.75
CA VAL A 15 0.84 6.94 8.39
C VAL A 15 -0.08 5.74 8.22
N GLN A 16 -0.52 5.50 6.98
CA GLN A 16 -1.31 4.33 6.60
C GLN A 16 -0.78 3.74 5.30
N HIS A 17 -0.38 2.48 5.36
CA HIS A 17 0.23 1.75 4.26
C HIS A 17 -0.53 0.48 3.93
N LEU A 18 -0.49 0.10 2.65
CA LEU A 18 -0.92 -1.21 2.18
C LEU A 18 0.18 -2.24 2.43
N TYR A 19 -0.21 -3.36 3.04
CA TYR A 19 0.63 -4.51 3.31
C TYR A 19 0.06 -5.77 2.64
N ARG A 20 0.95 -6.70 2.32
CA ARG A 20 0.65 -8.06 1.86
C ARG A 20 1.22 -9.07 2.85
N VAL A 21 0.48 -10.13 3.14
CA VAL A 21 0.98 -11.31 3.84
C VAL A 21 0.65 -12.57 3.06
N SER A 22 1.65 -13.43 2.87
CA SER A 22 1.46 -14.77 2.31
C SER A 22 0.97 -15.71 3.42
N LEU A 23 -0.16 -16.37 3.18
CA LEU A 23 -0.65 -17.43 4.07
C LEU A 23 0.09 -18.76 3.87
N LEU A 24 0.90 -18.88 2.83
CA LEU A 24 1.73 -20.06 2.57
C LEU A 24 3.06 -20.00 3.31
N ASP A 25 3.49 -18.80 3.69
CA ASP A 25 4.73 -18.59 4.42
C ASP A 25 4.50 -18.87 5.91
N MET A 26 5.26 -19.81 6.49
CA MET A 26 5.15 -20.18 7.91
C MET A 26 5.36 -19.00 8.88
N ASP A 27 6.22 -18.04 8.50
CA ASP A 27 6.52 -16.87 9.33
C ASP A 27 5.46 -15.77 9.21
N HIS A 28 4.50 -15.90 8.28
CA HIS A 28 3.46 -14.91 7.97
C HIS A 28 4.00 -13.46 7.92
N LYS A 29 5.17 -13.29 7.28
CA LYS A 29 5.84 -11.99 7.21
C LYS A 29 5.06 -11.02 6.34
N SER A 30 4.76 -9.86 6.90
CA SER A 30 4.12 -8.77 6.18
C SER A 30 5.13 -7.98 5.34
N VAL A 31 4.81 -7.81 4.06
CA VAL A 31 5.54 -6.97 3.12
C VAL A 31 4.78 -5.66 2.94
N CYS A 32 5.44 -4.53 3.15
CA CYS A 32 4.85 -3.21 2.89
C CYS A 32 4.97 -2.86 1.41
N LEU A 33 3.83 -2.71 0.72
CA LEU A 33 3.80 -2.41 -0.72
C LEU A 33 3.97 -0.92 -1.01
N THR A 34 3.66 -0.05 -0.04
CA THR A 34 3.56 1.41 -0.25
C THR A 34 4.61 2.23 0.50
N CYS A 35 5.38 1.61 1.41
CA CYS A 35 6.32 2.33 2.28
C CYS A 35 7.41 3.12 1.52
N ASN A 36 7.77 2.66 0.32
CA ASN A 36 8.84 3.25 -0.49
C ASN A 36 8.34 3.89 -1.78
N ILE A 37 7.02 4.07 -1.93
CA ILE A 37 6.47 4.75 -3.12
C ILE A 37 6.80 6.24 -3.02
N VAL A 38 7.61 6.69 -3.98
CA VAL A 38 7.89 8.09 -4.23
C VAL A 38 7.17 8.47 -5.51
N ARG A 39 6.36 9.53 -5.46
CA ARG A 39 5.60 9.99 -6.61
C ARG A 39 6.53 10.71 -7.57
N GLU A 40 6.52 10.30 -8.85
CA GLU A 40 7.35 10.92 -9.89
C GLU A 40 6.97 12.37 -10.16
N LYS A 41 5.68 12.71 -10.03
CA LYS A 41 5.15 14.06 -10.36
C LYS A 41 5.74 15.17 -9.50
N ASP A 42 5.98 14.92 -8.22
CA ASP A 42 6.41 15.96 -7.25
C ASP A 42 7.48 15.49 -6.26
N GLY A 43 7.98 14.26 -6.39
CA GLY A 43 8.98 13.68 -5.49
C GLY A 43 8.48 13.42 -4.07
N SER A 44 7.19 13.63 -3.80
CA SER A 44 6.61 13.43 -2.47
C SER A 44 6.45 11.94 -2.15
N ARG A 45 6.61 11.59 -0.88
CA ARG A 45 6.27 10.27 -0.38
C ARG A 45 4.77 10.18 -0.16
N CYS A 46 4.16 9.05 -0.54
CA CYS A 46 2.78 8.80 -0.17
C CYS A 46 2.69 8.06 1.17
N LEU A 47 2.28 8.77 2.22
CA LEU A 47 2.23 8.24 3.58
C LEU A 47 0.82 7.85 4.04
N TYR A 48 -0.22 8.27 3.34
CA TYR A 48 -1.60 7.93 3.68
C TYR A 48 -2.31 7.33 2.47
N ASN A 49 -2.49 6.00 2.50
CA ASN A 49 -2.93 5.21 1.37
C ASN A 49 -4.24 4.48 1.65
N SER A 50 -5.08 4.33 0.63
CA SER A 50 -6.14 3.31 0.56
C SER A 50 -6.03 2.52 -0.74
N ALA A 51 -6.58 1.31 -0.75
CA ALA A 51 -6.51 0.43 -1.92
C ALA A 51 -7.83 -0.27 -2.20
N THR A 52 -8.17 -0.41 -3.48
CA THR A 52 -9.32 -1.19 -3.96
C THR A 52 -8.83 -2.20 -4.98
N PHE A 53 -9.10 -3.48 -4.75
CA PHE A 53 -8.61 -4.58 -5.59
C PHE A 53 -9.62 -4.90 -6.69
N SER A 54 -9.11 -5.39 -7.82
CA SER A 54 -9.95 -6.04 -8.85
C SER A 54 -10.63 -7.29 -8.29
N THR A 55 -11.69 -7.75 -8.95
CA THR A 55 -12.49 -8.90 -8.47
C THR A 55 -11.69 -10.20 -8.34
N ASP A 56 -10.61 -10.32 -9.11
CA ASP A 56 -9.68 -11.45 -9.13
C ASP A 56 -8.37 -11.18 -8.37
N ASN A 57 -8.24 -10.02 -7.73
CA ASN A 57 -7.04 -9.53 -7.05
C ASN A 57 -5.78 -9.39 -7.92
N SER A 58 -5.87 -9.44 -9.25
CA SER A 58 -4.71 -9.29 -10.14
C SER A 58 -4.17 -7.85 -10.21
N HIS A 59 -5.01 -6.86 -9.88
CA HIS A 59 -4.65 -5.44 -9.90
C HIS A 59 -5.27 -4.73 -8.71
N TYR A 60 -4.71 -3.58 -8.35
CA TYR A 60 -5.33 -2.69 -7.37
C TYR A 60 -5.17 -1.22 -7.75
N VAL A 61 -6.21 -0.45 -7.44
CA VAL A 61 -6.19 1.01 -7.45
C VAL A 61 -5.64 1.47 -6.11
N LEU A 62 -4.51 2.19 -6.12
CA LEU A 62 -3.94 2.85 -4.96
C LEU A 62 -4.33 4.32 -4.97
N THR A 63 -5.01 4.76 -3.91
CA THR A 63 -5.31 6.18 -3.69
C THR A 63 -4.36 6.73 -2.64
N CYS A 64 -3.58 7.74 -3.04
CA CYS A 64 -2.72 8.51 -2.15
C CYS A 64 -3.45 9.76 -1.68
N ALA A 65 -3.61 9.93 -0.37
CA ALA A 65 -4.25 11.12 0.21
C ALA A 65 -3.26 12.18 0.71
N GLY A 66 -1.95 11.87 0.78
CA GLY A 66 -0.94 12.84 1.18
C GLY A 66 0.34 12.24 1.78
N PRO A 67 1.25 13.09 2.29
CA PRO A 67 1.10 14.54 2.52
C PRO A 67 1.23 15.45 1.28
N GLY A 68 1.72 14.92 0.15
CA GLY A 68 1.75 15.65 -1.13
C GLY A 68 0.36 15.82 -1.74
N VAL A 69 0.30 16.30 -2.98
CA VAL A 69 -0.97 16.43 -3.71
C VAL A 69 -1.61 15.03 -3.90
N PRO A 70 -2.89 14.82 -3.55
CA PRO A 70 -3.54 13.53 -3.74
C PRO A 70 -3.47 13.02 -5.18
N ASP A 71 -3.37 11.70 -5.34
CA ASP A 71 -3.22 11.05 -6.65
C ASP A 71 -3.73 9.62 -6.64
N ILE A 72 -4.02 9.08 -7.82
CA ILE A 72 -4.54 7.74 -8.00
C ILE A 72 -3.69 7.01 -9.04
N SER A 73 -3.24 5.82 -8.71
CA SER A 73 -2.43 4.95 -9.58
C SER A 73 -2.96 3.53 -9.58
N ILE A 74 -2.70 2.78 -10.65
CA ILE A 74 -3.07 1.37 -10.76
C ILE A 74 -1.79 0.54 -10.78
N TYR A 75 -1.77 -0.54 -10.01
CA TYR A 75 -0.65 -1.47 -9.90
C TYR A 75 -1.11 -2.90 -10.16
N ASN A 76 -0.18 -3.73 -10.62
CA ASN A 76 -0.33 -5.18 -10.60
C ASN A 76 0.03 -5.72 -9.22
N GLU A 77 -0.59 -6.82 -8.85
CA GLU A 77 -0.35 -7.56 -7.60
C GLU A 77 0.96 -8.36 -7.57
#